data_AF-G7Q0D9-F1
#
_entry.id   AF-G7Q0D9-F1
#
_cell.length_a   1.000
_cell.length_b   1.000
_cell.length_c   1.000
_cell.angle_alpha   90.00
_cell.angle_beta   90.00
_cell.angle_gamma   90.00
#
_symmetry.space_group_name_H-M   'P 1'
#
loop_
_entity.id
_entity.type
_entity.pdbx_description
1 polymer ?
#
loop_
_entity_poly.entity_id
_entity_poly.type
_entity_poly.pdbx_seq_one_letter_code
_entity_poly.pdbx_strand_id
1 'polypeptide(L)'
;MRCLRLRQSSLEPVAFRLPRVRKEFFQDDVFPDTAVSWEPVLSAKAWLQGANGQPWLLSLQPPDMSPVSQAPREAPARRAPSSAQYLEEKSDQQKKEEVGMGESSRAEVTESWLCLTAAP
;
A
#
# COMPACT_ATOMS: atom_id res chain seq x y z
N MET A 1 13.91 18.05 5.05
CA MET A 1 14.65 18.34 6.29
C MET A 1 16.04 17.74 6.23
N ARG A 2 17.08 18.54 6.48
CA ARG A 2 18.47 18.08 6.61
C ARG A 2 18.90 18.33 8.05
N CYS A 3 19.39 17.30 8.73
CA CYS A 3 19.97 17.45 10.05
C CYS A 3 21.49 17.27 9.92
N LEU A 4 22.24 18.06 10.68
CA LEU A 4 23.70 17.92 10.78
C LEU A 4 24.02 17.59 12.23
N ARG A 5 24.67 16.44 12.45
CA ARG A 5 25.16 16.03 13.76
C ARG A 5 26.58 16.57 13.95
N LEU A 6 26.78 17.37 14.99
CA LEU A 6 28.09 17.83 15.39
C LEU A 6 28.86 16.72 16.12
N ARG A 7 30.12 16.51 15.72
CA ARG A 7 31.12 15.66 16.35
C ARG A 7 32.29 16.51 16.84
N GLN A 8 33.26 15.88 17.51
CA GLN A 8 34.44 16.56 18.06
C GLN A 8 35.20 17.42 17.02
N SER A 9 35.25 16.95 15.77
CA SER A 9 36.00 17.59 14.68
C SER A 9 35.29 17.52 13.32
N SER A 10 34.02 17.16 13.27
CA SER A 10 33.28 17.00 12.00
C SER A 10 31.78 17.27 12.13
N LEU A 11 31.16 17.56 11.00
CA LEU A 11 29.70 17.63 10.84
C LEU A 11 29.25 16.44 10.00
N GLU A 12 28.34 15.65 10.53
CA GLU A 12 27.83 14.45 9.89
C GLU A 12 26.38 14.67 9.44
N PRO A 13 26.08 14.58 8.13
CA PRO A 13 24.71 14.70 7.65
C PRO A 13 23.82 13.53 8.07
N VAL A 14 22.67 13.83 8.66
CA VAL A 14 21.63 12.87 9.01
C VAL A 14 20.40 13.13 8.13
N ALA A 15 20.04 12.13 7.34
CA ALA A 15 18.90 12.19 6.43
C ALA A 15 17.71 11.40 7.00
N PHE A 16 16.57 12.07 7.12
CA PHE A 16 15.29 11.45 7.39
C PHE A 16 14.59 11.16 6.06
N ARG A 17 14.28 9.90 5.80
CA ARG A 17 13.64 9.45 4.55
C ARG A 17 12.31 8.78 4.88
N LEU A 18 11.25 9.23 4.21
CA LEU A 18 9.94 8.58 4.31
C LEU A 18 9.92 7.35 3.39
N PRO A 19 9.46 6.19 3.87
CA PRO A 19 9.26 5.03 3.01
C PRO A 19 8.11 5.31 2.04
N ARG A 20 8.41 5.36 0.74
CA ARG A 20 7.44 5.66 -0.33
C ARG A 20 7.47 4.55 -1.39
N VAL A 21 6.28 4.18 -1.86
CA VAL A 21 6.07 3.13 -2.88
C VAL A 21 6.35 3.69 -4.27
N ARG A 22 5.79 4.86 -4.58
CA ARG A 22 5.84 5.51 -5.89
C ARG A 22 6.87 6.64 -5.90
N LYS A 23 8.14 6.32 -6.15
CA LYS A 23 9.26 7.27 -6.09
C LYS A 23 9.45 8.07 -7.39
N GLU A 24 8.77 7.66 -8.45
CA GLU A 24 8.77 8.26 -9.78
C GLU A 24 7.89 9.50 -9.89
N PHE A 25 6.98 9.72 -8.92
CA PHE A 25 6.16 10.93 -8.82
C PHE A 25 6.69 11.87 -7.74
N PHE A 26 6.53 13.17 -7.96
CA PHE A 26 6.88 14.20 -6.98
C PHE A 26 5.94 14.06 -5.77
N GLN A 27 6.50 13.99 -4.56
CA GLN A 27 5.74 13.78 -3.33
C GLN A 27 5.18 15.11 -2.82
N ASP A 28 4.15 15.65 -3.49
CA ASP A 28 3.52 16.93 -3.15
C ASP A 28 2.81 16.92 -1.78
N ASP A 29 2.45 15.74 -1.27
CA ASP A 29 1.95 15.55 0.09
C ASP A 29 3.02 15.80 1.17
N VAL A 30 4.30 15.59 0.84
CA VAL A 30 5.45 15.84 1.73
C VAL A 30 6.05 17.22 1.51
N PHE A 31 6.01 17.70 0.28
CA PHE A 31 6.62 18.95 -0.17
C PHE A 31 5.53 19.89 -0.72
N PRO A 32 4.67 20.45 0.16
CA PRO A 32 3.71 21.47 -0.26
C PRO A 32 4.43 22.75 -0.68
N ASP A 33 3.65 23.71 -1.22
CA ASP A 33 4.17 25.04 -1.56
C ASP A 33 4.89 25.65 -0.35
N THR A 34 6.18 25.92 -0.55
CA THR A 34 7.13 26.26 0.50
C THR A 34 7.37 27.76 0.51
N ALA A 35 7.34 28.36 1.70
CA ALA A 35 7.60 29.79 1.86
C ALA A 35 9.01 30.17 1.39
N VAL A 36 9.10 31.23 0.60
CA VAL A 36 10.36 31.87 0.20
C VAL A 36 10.98 32.52 1.42
N SER A 37 12.00 31.87 1.99
CA SER A 37 12.61 32.33 3.26
C SER A 37 13.72 33.37 3.08
N TRP A 38 14.21 33.56 1.87
CA TRP A 38 15.30 34.50 1.56
C TRP A 38 14.80 35.90 1.15
N GLU A 39 13.50 36.06 0.90
CA GLU A 39 12.91 37.35 0.54
C GLU A 39 12.12 37.94 1.71
N PRO A 40 12.37 39.20 2.08
CA PRO A 40 11.59 39.85 3.11
C PRO A 40 10.19 40.17 2.57
N VAL A 41 9.17 39.73 3.29
CA VAL A 41 7.77 40.06 2.97
C VAL A 41 7.46 41.53 3.20
N LEU A 42 8.13 42.12 4.19
CA LEU A 42 7.93 43.50 4.62
C LEU A 42 9.27 44.13 4.97
N SER A 43 9.33 45.46 4.83
CA SER A 43 10.41 46.23 5.44
C SER A 43 10.23 46.30 6.95
N ALA A 44 11.33 46.45 7.70
CA ALA A 44 11.30 46.59 9.15
C ALA A 44 10.41 47.77 9.61
N LYS A 45 10.44 48.90 8.88
CA LYS A 45 9.61 50.08 9.18
C LYS A 45 8.12 49.76 9.08
N ALA A 46 7.69 49.08 8.02
CA ALA A 46 6.29 48.74 7.83
C ALA A 46 5.80 47.78 8.93
N TRP A 47 6.61 46.78 9.29
CA TRP A 47 6.28 45.86 10.37
C TRP A 47 6.17 46.56 11.74
N LEU A 48 7.10 47.46 12.06
CA LEU A 48 7.05 48.27 13.29
C LEU A 48 5.84 49.22 13.33
N GLN A 49 5.30 49.61 12.17
CA GLN A 49 4.07 50.39 12.04
C GLN A 49 2.80 49.51 12.12
N GLY A 50 2.93 48.21 12.38
CA GLY A 50 1.82 47.27 12.55
C GLY A 50 1.36 46.60 11.26
N ALA A 51 2.10 46.76 10.14
CA ALA A 51 1.77 46.04 8.91
C ALA A 51 2.10 44.55 9.02
N ASN A 52 1.27 43.72 8.38
CA ASN A 52 1.48 42.29 8.23
C ASN A 52 1.54 41.90 6.75
N GLY A 53 2.26 40.83 6.47
CA GLY A 53 2.43 40.32 5.11
C GLY A 53 2.47 38.80 5.14
N GLN A 54 2.01 38.19 4.05
CA GLN A 54 2.12 36.75 3.82
C GLN A 54 3.34 36.47 2.93
N PRO A 55 4.23 35.53 3.31
CA PRO A 55 5.33 35.16 2.45
C PRO A 55 4.80 34.55 1.16
N TRP A 56 5.50 34.84 0.06
CA TRP A 56 5.26 34.13 -1.18
C TRP A 56 5.64 32.65 -0.99
N LEU A 57 4.78 31.75 -1.47
CA LEU A 57 5.03 30.33 -1.53
C LEU A 57 5.44 29.90 -2.96
N LEU A 58 6.41 29.01 -3.07
CA LEU A 58 6.83 28.39 -4.33
C LEU A 58 6.71 26.88 -4.28
N SER A 59 6.41 26.27 -5.42
CA SER A 59 6.43 24.81 -5.56
C SER A 59 7.86 24.31 -5.68
N LEU A 60 8.18 23.24 -4.94
CA LEU A 60 9.46 22.54 -5.05
C LEU A 60 9.46 21.44 -6.12
N GLN A 61 8.38 21.35 -6.92
CA GLN A 61 8.23 20.35 -7.97
C GLN A 61 9.22 20.60 -9.11
N PRO A 62 10.03 19.60 -9.50
CA PRO A 62 10.87 19.69 -10.69
C PRO A 62 10.04 19.78 -11.98
N PRO A 63 10.52 20.47 -13.03
CA PRO A 63 9.75 20.66 -14.27
C PRO A 63 9.42 19.35 -15.00
N ASP A 64 10.29 18.34 -14.88
CA ASP A 64 10.15 17.05 -15.58
C ASP A 64 9.40 15.99 -14.77
N MET A 65 8.76 16.35 -13.66
CA MET A 65 8.16 15.40 -12.71
C MET A 65 6.69 15.74 -12.43
N SER A 66 5.81 14.74 -12.45
CA SER A 66 4.38 14.91 -12.11
C SER A 66 4.13 14.66 -10.61
N PRO A 67 3.20 15.39 -9.96
CA PRO A 67 2.90 15.20 -8.55
C PRO A 67 2.12 13.90 -8.30
N VAL A 68 2.30 13.32 -7.11
CA VAL A 68 1.67 12.03 -6.75
C VAL A 68 0.15 12.18 -6.59
N SER A 69 -0.35 13.36 -6.23
CA SER A 69 -1.78 13.66 -6.20
C SER A 69 -2.49 13.49 -7.55
N GLN A 70 -1.78 13.71 -8.67
CA GLN A 70 -2.32 13.56 -10.02
C GLN A 70 -2.11 12.16 -10.60
N ALA A 71 -1.40 11.31 -9.87
CA ALA A 71 -0.97 10.04 -10.38
C ALA A 71 -2.12 9.01 -10.32
N PRO A 72 -2.21 8.06 -11.28
CA PRO A 72 -3.32 7.11 -11.32
C PRO A 72 -3.48 6.37 -9.99
N ARG A 73 -4.73 6.19 -9.55
CA ARG A 73 -5.03 5.50 -8.29
C ARG A 73 -4.59 4.05 -8.40
N GLU A 74 -3.71 3.60 -7.50
CA GLU A 74 -3.33 2.19 -7.43
C GLU A 74 -4.58 1.35 -7.17
N ALA A 75 -4.80 0.33 -8.02
CA ALA A 75 -5.80 -0.68 -7.73
C ALA A 75 -5.42 -1.33 -6.39
N PRO A 76 -6.37 -1.54 -5.47
CA PRO A 76 -6.06 -2.15 -4.18
C PRO A 76 -5.35 -3.47 -4.44
N ALA A 77 -4.14 -3.62 -3.87
CA ALA A 77 -3.40 -4.87 -3.93
C ALA A 77 -4.36 -5.99 -3.53
N ARG A 78 -4.52 -7.00 -4.40
CA ARG A 78 -5.37 -8.16 -4.12
C ARG A 78 -4.94 -8.69 -2.76
N ARG A 79 -5.83 -8.55 -1.77
CA ARG A 79 -5.60 -9.16 -0.45
C ARG A 79 -5.36 -10.64 -0.73
N ALA A 80 -4.24 -11.17 -0.22
CA ALA A 80 -4.06 -12.61 -0.21
C ALA A 80 -5.32 -13.23 0.40
N PRO A 81 -5.88 -14.29 -0.21
CA PRO A 81 -7.08 -14.91 0.33
C PRO A 81 -6.83 -15.25 1.80
N SER A 82 -7.82 -14.96 2.65
CA SER A 82 -7.64 -15.17 4.08
C SER A 82 -7.42 -16.65 4.35
N SER A 83 -6.69 -16.97 5.42
CA SER A 83 -6.50 -18.37 5.85
C SER A 83 -7.83 -19.12 6.04
N ALA A 84 -8.92 -18.40 6.29
CA ALA A 84 -10.27 -18.98 6.36
C ALA A 84 -10.71 -19.59 5.02
N GLN A 85 -10.41 -18.94 3.89
CA GLN A 85 -10.79 -19.44 2.55
C GLN A 85 -10.04 -20.75 2.21
N TYR A 86 -8.77 -20.87 2.64
CA TYR A 86 -7.99 -22.10 2.49
C TYR A 86 -8.52 -23.28 3.31
N LEU A 87 -9.04 -23.02 4.51
CA LEU A 87 -9.61 -24.07 5.36
C LEU A 87 -10.95 -24.56 4.81
N GLU A 88 -11.76 -23.65 4.26
CA GLU A 88 -13.04 -23.97 3.64
C GLU A 88 -12.86 -24.78 2.35
N GLU A 89 -11.92 -24.39 1.47
CA GLU A 89 -11.57 -25.19 0.28
C GLU A 89 -11.07 -26.61 0.64
N LYS A 90 -10.30 -26.76 1.73
CA LYS A 90 -9.89 -28.09 2.20
C LYS A 90 -11.06 -28.92 2.72
N SER A 91 -12.00 -28.30 3.44
CA SER A 91 -13.19 -28.97 3.96
C SER A 91 -14.10 -29.45 2.82
N ASP A 92 -14.32 -28.61 1.82
CA ASP A 92 -15.14 -28.95 0.65
C ASP A 92 -14.49 -30.05 -0.19
N GLN A 93 -13.17 -30.02 -0.35
CA GLN A 93 -12.42 -31.06 -1.05
C GLN A 93 -12.52 -32.41 -0.32
N GLN A 94 -12.37 -32.41 1.02
CA GLN A 94 -12.49 -33.62 1.82
C GLN A 94 -13.91 -34.20 1.79
N LYS A 95 -14.93 -33.35 1.82
CA LYS A 95 -16.33 -33.76 1.69
C LYS A 95 -16.63 -34.33 0.31
N LYS A 96 -16.04 -33.77 -0.75
CA LYS A 96 -16.20 -34.26 -2.12
C LYS A 96 -15.55 -35.63 -2.33
N GLU A 97 -14.40 -35.87 -1.71
CA GLU A 97 -13.71 -37.17 -1.73
C GLU A 97 -14.48 -38.24 -0.93
N GLU A 98 -15.02 -37.88 0.25
CA GLU A 98 -15.86 -38.78 1.05
C GLU A 98 -17.15 -39.17 0.31
N VAL A 99 -17.81 -38.20 -0.33
CA VAL A 99 -19.00 -38.45 -1.15
C VAL A 99 -18.68 -39.32 -2.35
N GLY A 100 -17.56 -39.05 -3.05
CA GLY A 100 -17.12 -39.88 -4.18
C GLY A 100 -16.75 -41.31 -3.79
N MET A 101 -16.13 -41.51 -2.63
CA MET A 101 -15.84 -42.85 -2.10
C MET A 101 -17.14 -43.56 -1.69
N GLY A 102 -18.07 -42.86 -1.05
CA GLY A 102 -19.37 -43.39 -0.65
C GLY A 102 -20.24 -43.79 -1.84
N GLU A 103 -20.20 -43.04 -2.94
CA GLU A 103 -20.88 -43.37 -4.20
C GLU A 103 -20.25 -44.60 -4.88
N SER A 104 -18.92 -44.72 -4.85
CA SER A 104 -18.20 -45.90 -5.36
C SER A 104 -18.54 -47.16 -4.58
N SER A 105 -18.49 -47.11 -3.24
CA SER A 105 -18.86 -48.26 -2.40
C SER A 105 -20.34 -48.62 -2.51
N ARG A 106 -21.21 -47.62 -2.72
CA ARG A 106 -22.64 -47.85 -2.97
C ARG A 106 -22.86 -48.56 -4.31
N ALA A 107 -22.12 -48.20 -5.35
CA ALA A 107 -22.18 -48.87 -6.65
C ALA A 107 -21.71 -50.33 -6.56
N GLU A 108 -20.60 -50.59 -5.85
CA GLU A 108 -20.07 -51.94 -5.65
C GLU A 108 -21.05 -52.83 -4.86
N VAL A 109 -21.71 -52.29 -3.82
CA VAL A 109 -22.73 -53.04 -3.05
C VAL A 109 -23.95 -53.34 -3.92
N THR A 110 -24.38 -52.42 -4.78
CA THR A 110 -25.50 -52.68 -5.69
C THR A 110 -25.15 -53.70 -6.76
N GLU A 111 -23.92 -53.72 -7.29
CA GLU A 111 -23.45 -54.75 -8.21
C GLU A 111 -23.35 -56.12 -7.53
N SER A 112 -22.88 -56.17 -6.28
CA SER A 112 -22.80 -57.43 -5.52
C SER A 112 -24.17 -58.03 -5.19
N TRP A 113 -25.19 -57.20 -4.95
CA TRP A 113 -26.58 -57.67 -4.76
C TRP A 113 -27.19 -58.20 -6.06
N LEU A 114 -26.92 -57.55 -7.20
CA LEU A 114 -27.40 -57.99 -8.51
C LEU A 114 -26.81 -59.34 -8.93
N CYS A 115 -25.56 -59.63 -8.54
CA CYS A 115 -24.95 -60.94 -8.74
C CYS A 115 -25.54 -62.06 -7.86
N LEU A 116 -26.09 -61.74 -6.68
CA LEU A 116 -26.68 -62.74 -5.77
C LEU A 116 -28.12 -63.14 -6.14
N THR A 117 -28.83 -62.35 -6.94
CA THR A 117 -30.18 -62.66 -7.41
C THR A 117 -30.22 -63.44 -8.74
N ALA A 118 -29.05 -63.75 -9.30
CA ALA A 118 -28.89 -64.47 -10.57
C ALA A 118 -28.16 -65.81 -10.37
N ALA A 119 -28.70 -66.67 -9.52
CA ALA A 119 -28.39 -68.10 -9.55
C ALA A 119 -29.71 -68.89 -9.47
N PRO A 120 -29.94 -69.87 -10.37
CA PRO A 120 -31.17 -70.65 -10.39
C PRO A 120 -31.31 -71.61 -9.21
#